data_AF-A0AAV4AQT5-F1
#
_entry.id   AF-A0AAV4AQT5-F1
#
_cell.length_a   1.000
_cell.length_b   1.000
_cell.length_c   1.000
_cell.angle_alpha   90.00
_cell.angle_beta   90.00
_cell.angle_gamma   90.00
#
_symmetry.space_group_name_H-M   'P 1'
#
loop_
_entity.id
_entity.type
_entity.pdbx_description
1 polymer ?
#
loop_
_entity_poly.entity_id
_entity_poly.type
_entity_poly.pdbx_seq_one_letter_code
_entity_poly.pdbx_strand_id
1 'polypeptide(L)'
;MAFAGDDLYLKFLKELKATSALNNTVLVWFSDHGERHGRLRHTLQGTIETNTPYLFFAFPPWFERKYPDVMRVFKTNQNRLTSHFDTYATMQDILNFQGVVGPKGQLPERSISFFREIPELRNCEHAQIPPEYCGCARFTEVHLSPGLDNYLGIVLRDKIMANLKAHKDKCAELRLSAIENILEVTNTGKKSEKGVRTFRVSIMTEPGNALFEATLSFDSTSNKAKVVGEVARTNMYRGQAECVFTPELRRYCYCKHLSKE
;
A
#
# COMPACT_ATOMS: atom_id res chain seq x y z
N MET A 1 -20.04 -8.90 5.17
CA MET A 1 -20.47 -7.93 6.21
C MET A 1 -19.73 -6.62 6.00
N ALA A 2 -20.09 -5.85 4.97
CA ALA A 2 -19.44 -4.57 4.67
C ALA A 2 -20.08 -3.36 5.39
N PHE A 3 -21.05 -3.60 6.29
CA PHE A 3 -21.91 -2.55 6.87
C PHE A 3 -22.01 -2.61 8.40
N ALA A 4 -21.33 -3.55 9.07
CA ALA A 4 -21.47 -3.74 10.52
C ALA A 4 -20.93 -2.54 11.33
N GLY A 5 -20.02 -1.75 10.74
CA GLY A 5 -19.51 -0.52 11.33
C GLY A 5 -20.38 0.71 11.06
N ASP A 6 -21.21 0.70 10.02
CA ASP A 6 -21.87 1.92 9.52
C ASP A 6 -22.81 2.53 10.56
N ASP A 7 -23.65 1.71 11.20
CA ASP A 7 -24.57 2.18 12.24
C ASP A 7 -23.81 2.70 13.47
N LEU A 8 -22.70 2.05 13.84
CA LEU A 8 -21.85 2.47 14.96
C LEU A 8 -21.16 3.81 14.66
N TYR A 9 -20.61 3.95 13.45
CA TYR A 9 -19.97 5.18 13.01
C TYR A 9 -20.97 6.32 12.85
N LEU A 10 -22.14 6.06 12.27
CA LEU A 10 -23.20 7.05 12.14
C LEU A 10 -23.68 7.53 13.51
N LYS A 11 -23.88 6.61 14.44
CA LYS A 11 -24.24 6.94 15.83
C LYS A 11 -23.16 7.80 16.48
N PHE A 12 -21.90 7.39 16.42
CA PHE A 12 -20.75 8.13 16.95
C PHE A 12 -20.68 9.56 16.39
N LEU A 13 -20.76 9.72 15.06
CA LEU A 13 -20.70 11.03 14.42
C LEU A 13 -21.91 11.92 14.76
N LYS A 14 -23.11 11.33 14.88
CA LYS A 14 -24.31 12.04 15.34
C LYS A 14 -24.17 12.52 16.78
N GLU A 15 -23.61 11.71 17.67
CA GLU A 15 -23.36 12.07 19.06
C GLU A 15 -22.36 13.21 19.19
N LEU A 16 -21.23 13.15 18.45
CA LEU A 16 -20.26 14.24 18.41
C LEU A 16 -20.88 15.57 17.94
N LYS A 17 -21.79 15.51 16.96
CA LYS A 17 -22.53 16.68 16.48
C LYS A 17 -23.55 17.18 17.50
N ALA A 18 -24.37 16.29 18.07
CA ALA A 18 -25.44 16.64 19.01
C ALA A 18 -24.91 17.28 20.30
N THR A 19 -23.76 16.82 20.77
CA THR A 19 -23.08 17.34 21.98
C THR A 19 -22.24 18.59 21.71
N SER A 20 -22.21 19.08 20.47
CA SER A 20 -21.34 20.19 20.04
C SER A 20 -19.84 19.92 20.23
N ALA A 21 -19.42 18.66 20.42
CA ALA A 21 -18.00 18.29 20.57
C ALA A 21 -17.15 18.71 19.35
N LEU A 22 -17.76 18.73 18.15
CA LEU A 22 -17.10 19.19 16.92
C LEU A 22 -16.82 20.71 16.88
N ASN A 23 -17.36 21.50 17.81
CA ASN A 23 -17.10 22.95 17.84
C ASN A 23 -15.68 23.30 18.28
N ASN A 24 -14.94 22.38 18.90
CA ASN A 24 -13.55 22.62 19.29
C ASN A 24 -12.64 21.41 19.03
N THR A 25 -13.04 20.56 18.08
CA THR A 25 -12.32 19.32 17.75
C THR A 25 -12.01 19.29 16.25
N VAL A 26 -10.78 18.96 15.90
CA VAL A 26 -10.45 18.49 14.54
C VAL A 26 -10.58 16.98 14.54
N LEU A 27 -11.51 16.45 13.74
CA LEU A 27 -11.68 15.02 13.55
C LEU A 27 -10.84 14.56 12.35
N VAL A 28 -9.92 13.64 12.58
CA VAL A 28 -9.13 12.97 11.55
C VAL A 28 -9.63 11.53 11.41
N TRP A 29 -10.17 11.18 10.25
CA TRP A 29 -10.76 9.88 9.98
C TRP A 29 -10.02 9.21 8.82
N PHE A 30 -9.32 8.11 9.08
CA PHE A 30 -8.41 7.51 8.10
C PHE A 30 -8.34 5.99 8.20
N SER A 31 -7.82 5.38 7.14
CA SER A 31 -7.50 3.95 7.08
C SER A 31 -6.00 3.72 6.93
N ASP A 32 -5.53 2.54 7.31
CA ASP A 32 -4.18 2.08 7.02
C ASP A 32 -4.04 1.61 5.56
N HIS A 33 -5.09 1.02 5.00
CA HIS A 33 -5.17 0.59 3.59
C HIS A 33 -6.63 0.63 3.08
N GLY A 34 -6.84 0.44 1.76
CA GLY A 34 -8.19 0.17 1.22
C GLY A 34 -8.55 -1.33 1.27
N GLU A 35 -9.47 -1.79 0.42
CA GLU A 35 -9.86 -3.22 0.41
C GLU A 35 -8.70 -4.10 -0.07
N ARG A 36 -8.15 -4.91 0.84
CA ARG A 36 -6.95 -5.73 0.60
C ARG A 36 -7.24 -7.21 0.36
N HIS A 37 -8.50 -7.64 0.44
CA HIS A 37 -8.89 -9.05 0.34
C HIS A 37 -10.06 -9.27 -0.63
N GLY A 38 -10.33 -10.55 -0.90
CA GLY A 38 -11.44 -10.97 -1.74
C GLY A 38 -11.19 -10.74 -3.24
N ARG A 39 -12.25 -10.94 -4.03
CA ARG A 39 -12.16 -10.97 -5.51
C ARG A 39 -11.67 -9.65 -6.10
N LEU A 40 -12.04 -8.51 -5.51
CA LEU A 40 -11.65 -7.20 -6.01
C LEU A 40 -10.14 -6.99 -5.96
N ARG A 41 -9.45 -7.49 -4.91
CA ARG A 41 -7.99 -7.36 -4.73
C ARG A 41 -7.18 -7.87 -5.92
N HIS A 42 -7.70 -8.83 -6.67
CA HIS A 42 -7.04 -9.45 -7.81
C HIS A 42 -7.28 -8.73 -9.14
N THR A 43 -7.99 -7.60 -9.11
CA THR A 43 -8.19 -6.73 -10.28
C THR A 43 -7.20 -5.56 -10.26
N LEU A 44 -7.03 -4.90 -11.41
CA LEU A 44 -6.26 -3.65 -11.51
C LEU A 44 -6.80 -2.58 -10.55
N GLN A 45 -8.13 -2.43 -10.48
CA GLN A 45 -8.76 -1.46 -9.59
C GLN A 45 -8.53 -1.80 -8.12
N GLY A 46 -8.65 -3.06 -7.73
CA GLY A 46 -8.41 -3.47 -6.34
C GLY A 46 -6.95 -3.34 -5.91
N THR A 47 -6.01 -3.42 -6.86
CA THR A 47 -4.60 -3.10 -6.62
C THR A 47 -4.41 -1.62 -6.25
N ILE A 48 -5.08 -0.71 -6.96
CA ILE A 48 -5.06 0.71 -6.64
C ILE A 48 -5.72 0.92 -5.28
N GLU A 49 -6.95 0.39 -5.10
CA GLU A 49 -7.73 0.53 -3.88
C GLU A 49 -6.96 0.06 -2.63
N THR A 50 -6.28 -1.08 -2.70
CA THR A 50 -5.45 -1.60 -1.59
C THR A 50 -4.43 -0.56 -1.10
N ASN A 51 -3.84 0.18 -2.05
CA ASN A 51 -2.75 1.13 -1.80
C ASN A 51 -3.26 2.57 -1.59
N THR A 52 -4.57 2.82 -1.69
CA THR A 52 -5.17 4.14 -1.51
C THR A 52 -6.11 4.13 -0.30
N PRO A 53 -5.57 4.28 0.92
CA PRO A 53 -6.42 4.47 2.09
C PRO A 53 -7.22 5.77 1.99
N TYR A 54 -8.42 5.78 2.58
CA TYR A 54 -9.15 7.04 2.75
C TYR A 54 -8.54 7.89 3.87
N LEU A 55 -8.70 9.21 3.75
CA LEU A 55 -8.29 10.20 4.74
C LEU A 55 -9.25 11.39 4.68
N PHE A 56 -9.91 11.69 5.78
CA PHE A 56 -10.81 12.82 5.93
C PHE A 56 -10.40 13.67 7.13
N PHE A 57 -10.52 14.98 6.97
CA PHE A 57 -10.42 15.95 8.06
C PHE A 57 -11.74 16.71 8.14
N ALA A 58 -12.31 16.77 9.34
CA ALA A 58 -13.41 17.67 9.66
C ALA A 58 -12.94 18.67 10.72
N PHE A 59 -12.87 19.94 10.33
CA PHE A 59 -12.49 21.04 11.21
C PHE A 59 -13.72 21.62 11.91
N PRO A 60 -13.52 22.32 13.05
CA PRO A 60 -14.60 23.08 13.67
C PRO A 60 -15.25 24.06 12.69
N PRO A 61 -16.59 24.28 12.74
CA PRO A 61 -17.29 25.13 11.77
C PRO A 61 -16.78 26.58 11.69
N TRP A 62 -16.11 27.08 12.73
CA TRP A 62 -15.54 28.43 12.75
C TRP A 62 -14.13 28.50 12.14
N PHE A 63 -13.42 27.38 12.02
CA PHE A 63 -12.01 27.36 11.65
C PHE A 63 -11.78 27.93 10.25
N GLU A 64 -12.61 27.54 9.28
CA GLU A 64 -12.52 28.06 7.91
C GLU A 64 -12.80 29.57 7.83
N ARG A 65 -13.75 30.08 8.63
CA ARG A 65 -14.03 31.52 8.67
C ARG A 65 -12.87 32.31 9.29
N LYS A 66 -12.19 31.73 10.28
CA LYS A 66 -11.10 32.39 11.00
C LYS A 66 -9.77 32.30 10.25
N TYR A 67 -9.51 31.20 9.55
CA TYR A 67 -8.26 30.92 8.83
C TYR A 67 -8.52 30.55 7.36
N PRO A 68 -9.10 31.46 6.56
CA PRO A 68 -9.52 31.16 5.20
C PRO A 68 -8.34 30.79 4.28
N ASP A 69 -7.17 31.42 4.45
CA ASP A 69 -5.99 31.11 3.64
C ASP A 69 -5.41 29.73 3.94
N VAL A 70 -5.37 29.33 5.22
CA VAL A 70 -4.94 27.99 5.64
C VAL A 70 -5.88 26.94 5.03
N MET A 71 -7.20 27.16 5.10
CA MET A 71 -8.17 26.24 4.53
C MET A 71 -8.16 26.23 3.00
N ARG A 72 -7.83 27.34 2.34
CA ARG A 72 -7.61 27.37 0.89
C ARG A 72 -6.46 26.44 0.50
N VAL A 73 -5.31 26.52 1.18
CA VAL A 73 -4.16 25.64 0.93
C VAL A 73 -4.50 24.18 1.24
N PHE A 74 -5.18 23.93 2.37
CA PHE A 74 -5.64 22.60 2.74
C PHE A 74 -6.53 21.98 1.64
N LYS A 75 -7.46 22.78 1.07
CA LYS A 75 -8.32 22.34 -0.04
C LYS A 75 -7.54 22.14 -1.34
N THR A 76 -6.56 22.98 -1.66
CA THR A 76 -5.66 22.77 -2.81
C THR A 76 -4.95 21.41 -2.74
N ASN A 77 -4.53 21.00 -1.54
CA ASN A 77 -3.82 19.75 -1.33
C ASN A 77 -4.66 18.48 -1.55
N GLN A 78 -6.00 18.58 -1.65
CA GLN A 78 -6.86 17.44 -1.99
C GLN A 78 -6.56 16.86 -3.38
N ASN A 79 -5.96 17.65 -4.28
CA ASN A 79 -5.58 17.24 -5.64
C ASN A 79 -4.06 16.98 -5.78
N ARG A 80 -3.38 16.67 -4.67
CA ARG A 80 -1.93 16.42 -4.64
C ARG A 80 -1.65 15.00 -4.17
N LEU A 81 -0.50 14.46 -4.59
CA LEU A 81 -0.01 13.20 -4.03
C LEU A 81 0.42 13.42 -2.57
N THR A 82 -0.22 12.69 -1.67
CA THR A 82 0.03 12.73 -0.23
C THR A 82 0.36 11.35 0.31
N SER A 83 0.88 11.31 1.53
CA SER A 83 1.13 10.10 2.31
C SER A 83 0.80 10.35 3.78
N HIS A 84 0.75 9.29 4.60
CA HIS A 84 0.54 9.44 6.04
C HIS A 84 1.67 10.20 6.77
N PHE A 85 2.82 10.44 6.13
CA PHE A 85 3.83 11.38 6.65
C PHE A 85 3.31 12.82 6.64
N ASP A 86 2.57 13.21 5.61
CA ASP A 86 1.95 14.54 5.52
C ASP A 86 0.85 14.71 6.58
N THR A 87 0.08 13.65 6.85
CA THR A 87 -0.88 13.59 7.96
C THR A 87 -0.17 13.83 9.29
N TYR A 88 0.96 13.16 9.54
CA TYR A 88 1.77 13.35 10.74
C TYR A 88 2.25 14.80 10.89
N ALA A 89 2.84 15.39 9.85
CA ALA A 89 3.24 16.81 9.88
C ALA A 89 2.06 17.75 10.13
N THR A 90 0.89 17.47 9.55
CA THR A 90 -0.33 18.24 9.78
C THR A 90 -0.78 18.16 11.24
N MET A 91 -0.69 16.99 11.87
CA MET A 91 -1.01 16.84 13.29
C MET A 91 -0.02 17.62 14.17
N GLN A 92 1.27 17.63 13.84
CA GLN A 92 2.26 18.43 14.55
C GLN A 92 1.97 19.94 14.43
N ASP A 93 1.57 20.40 13.24
CA ASP A 93 1.16 21.78 13.02
C ASP A 93 -0.13 22.14 13.77
N ILE A 94 -1.10 21.22 13.89
CA ILE A 94 -2.32 21.45 14.68
C ILE A 94 -1.97 21.67 16.15
N LEU A 95 -1.00 20.93 16.70
CA LEU A 95 -0.55 21.10 18.09
C LEU A 95 0.16 22.44 18.31
N ASN A 96 0.86 22.97 17.30
CA ASN A 96 1.63 24.22 17.36
C ASN A 96 1.11 25.25 16.36
N PHE A 97 -0.21 25.41 16.29
CA PHE A 97 -0.86 26.11 15.18
C PHE A 97 -0.62 27.62 15.19
N GLN A 98 0.01 28.12 14.11
CA GLN A 98 0.36 29.54 13.97
C GLN A 98 -0.76 30.40 13.35
N GLY A 99 -1.80 29.79 12.77
CA GLY A 99 -2.89 30.54 12.14
C GLY A 99 -2.54 31.19 10.80
N VAL A 100 -1.37 30.89 10.24
CA VAL A 100 -0.89 31.43 8.96
C VAL A 100 -0.45 30.30 8.03
N VAL A 101 -0.51 30.56 6.72
CA VAL A 101 0.01 29.62 5.72
C VAL A 101 1.52 29.55 5.83
N GLY A 102 2.05 28.33 5.98
CA GLY A 102 3.49 28.10 5.96
C GLY A 102 4.09 28.18 4.55
N PRO A 103 5.42 28.21 4.41
CA PRO A 103 6.07 28.21 3.10
C PRO A 103 5.68 26.97 2.29
N LYS A 104 5.60 27.09 0.97
CA LYS A 104 5.34 25.96 0.07
C LYS A 104 6.29 24.79 0.36
N GLY A 105 5.77 23.56 0.27
CA GLY A 105 6.58 22.35 0.38
C GLY A 105 7.70 22.33 -0.64
N GLN A 106 8.84 21.73 -0.29
CA GLN A 106 9.97 21.58 -1.22
C GLN A 106 10.10 20.14 -1.70
N LEU A 107 10.72 19.92 -2.86
CA LEU A 107 11.08 18.57 -3.30
C LEU A 107 12.58 18.34 -3.02
N PRO A 108 13.01 17.19 -2.47
CA PRO A 108 12.24 16.01 -2.08
C PRO A 108 11.88 16.00 -0.57
N GLU A 109 10.92 16.82 -0.13
CA GLU A 109 10.43 16.77 1.26
C GLU A 109 9.46 15.59 1.44
N ARG A 110 9.84 14.66 2.33
CA ARG A 110 9.02 13.47 2.63
C ARG A 110 7.69 13.81 3.28
N SER A 111 7.65 14.85 4.11
CA SER A 111 6.57 15.12 5.04
C SER A 111 6.21 16.60 4.98
N ILE A 112 5.12 16.93 4.32
CA ILE A 112 4.66 18.31 4.11
C ILE A 112 3.28 18.43 4.75
N SER A 113 3.15 19.26 5.79
CA SER A 113 1.86 19.56 6.42
C SER A 113 0.85 20.06 5.39
N PHE A 114 -0.42 19.67 5.52
CA PHE A 114 -1.50 20.10 4.64
C PHE A 114 -1.82 21.61 4.76
N PHE A 115 -1.24 22.32 5.73
CA PHE A 115 -1.30 23.79 5.82
C PHE A 115 -0.22 24.49 4.98
N ARG A 116 0.66 23.74 4.33
CA ARG A 116 1.63 24.18 3.33
C ARG A 116 1.23 23.62 1.98
N GLU A 117 1.36 24.39 0.90
CA GLU A 117 1.01 23.88 -0.42
C GLU A 117 1.98 22.76 -0.84
N ILE A 118 1.44 21.59 -1.16
CA ILE A 118 2.22 20.44 -1.65
C ILE A 118 2.52 20.65 -3.14
N PRO A 119 3.78 20.54 -3.59
CA PRO A 119 4.14 20.72 -5.00
C PRO A 119 3.37 19.81 -5.95
N GLU A 120 2.91 20.35 -7.07
CA GLU A 120 2.16 19.60 -8.10
C GLU A 120 2.97 18.44 -8.69
N LEU A 121 4.29 18.64 -8.80
CA LEU A 121 5.23 17.68 -9.38
C LEU A 121 5.70 16.62 -8.36
N ARG A 122 5.11 16.56 -7.16
CA ARG A 122 5.46 15.53 -6.17
C ARG A 122 5.06 14.15 -6.70
N ASN A 123 5.99 13.20 -6.62
CA ASN A 123 5.78 11.82 -7.04
C ASN A 123 6.07 10.86 -5.87
N CYS A 124 5.85 9.56 -6.07
CA CYS A 124 6.07 8.56 -5.03
C CYS A 124 7.49 8.56 -4.46
N GLU A 125 8.51 8.83 -5.27
CA GLU A 125 9.91 8.91 -4.82
C GLU A 125 10.15 10.12 -3.91
N HIS A 126 9.64 11.30 -4.28
CA HIS A 126 9.69 12.50 -3.43
C HIS A 126 8.96 12.29 -2.08
N ALA A 127 7.84 11.56 -2.10
CA ALA A 127 7.08 11.20 -0.90
C ALA A 127 7.66 9.98 -0.14
N GLN A 128 8.73 9.35 -0.66
CA GLN A 128 9.31 8.11 -0.16
C GLN A 128 8.28 6.96 -0.01
N ILE A 129 7.31 6.91 -0.92
CA ILE A 129 6.37 5.80 -1.08
C ILE A 129 7.11 4.69 -1.86
N PRO A 130 7.26 3.48 -1.30
CA PRO A 130 7.90 2.38 -2.00
C PRO A 130 7.21 2.05 -3.34
N PRO A 131 7.95 1.65 -4.39
CA PRO A 131 7.39 1.38 -5.70
C PRO A 131 6.20 0.41 -5.71
N GLU A 132 6.21 -0.60 -4.84
CA GLU A 132 5.14 -1.59 -4.67
C GLU A 132 3.82 -1.00 -4.14
N TYR A 133 3.88 0.13 -3.42
CA TYR A 133 2.73 0.85 -2.85
C TYR A 133 2.36 2.10 -3.65
N CYS A 134 3.10 2.43 -4.72
CA CYS A 134 2.85 3.62 -5.51
C CYS A 134 1.59 3.46 -6.38
N GLY A 135 0.50 4.14 -6.01
CA GLY A 135 -0.75 4.16 -6.79
C GLY A 135 -0.65 4.87 -8.15
N CYS A 136 0.45 5.55 -8.45
CA CYS A 136 0.68 6.22 -9.74
C CYS A 136 1.18 5.26 -10.84
N ALA A 137 1.56 4.03 -10.48
CA ALA A 137 2.06 3.05 -11.44
C ALA A 137 0.95 2.61 -12.40
N ARG A 138 1.28 2.46 -13.69
CA ARG A 138 0.38 1.88 -14.69
C ARG A 138 0.76 0.43 -14.94
N PHE A 139 -0.25 -0.43 -15.00
CA PHE A 139 -0.07 -1.85 -15.26
C PHE A 139 -0.69 -2.19 -16.60
N THR A 140 0.04 -2.94 -17.42
CA THR A 140 -0.44 -3.41 -18.71
C THR A 140 -0.30 -4.92 -18.81
N GLU A 141 -1.27 -5.56 -19.44
CA GLU A 141 -1.12 -6.95 -19.87
C GLU A 141 0.07 -7.06 -20.84
N VAL A 142 0.77 -8.18 -20.76
CA VAL A 142 2.02 -8.37 -21.50
C VAL A 142 2.09 -9.77 -22.09
N HIS A 143 2.54 -9.84 -23.35
CA HIS A 143 2.90 -11.11 -23.96
C HIS A 143 4.37 -11.42 -23.63
N LEU A 144 4.58 -12.50 -22.88
CA LEU A 144 5.90 -12.95 -22.48
C LEU A 144 6.43 -13.98 -23.47
N SER A 145 7.75 -14.02 -23.62
CA SER A 145 8.41 -15.11 -24.35
C SER A 145 8.14 -16.45 -23.65
N PRO A 146 8.08 -17.58 -24.38
CA PRO A 146 7.84 -18.89 -23.78
C PRO A 146 8.78 -19.18 -22.60
N GLY A 147 8.21 -19.59 -21.46
CA GLY A 147 8.94 -19.96 -20.24
C GLY A 147 9.39 -18.81 -19.33
N LEU A 148 9.29 -17.55 -19.78
CA LEU A 148 9.63 -16.39 -18.94
C LEU A 148 8.64 -16.23 -17.78
N ASP A 149 7.36 -16.50 -18.01
CA ASP A 149 6.32 -16.56 -16.98
C ASP A 149 6.69 -17.52 -15.83
N ASN A 150 7.02 -18.77 -16.17
CA ASN A 150 7.41 -19.79 -15.20
C ASN A 150 8.71 -19.42 -14.49
N TYR A 151 9.69 -18.87 -15.21
CA TYR A 151 10.92 -18.36 -14.60
C TYR A 151 10.64 -17.28 -13.56
N LEU A 152 9.80 -16.29 -13.86
CA LEU A 152 9.43 -15.23 -12.92
C LEU A 152 8.69 -15.80 -11.68
N GLY A 153 7.79 -16.75 -11.89
CA GLY A 153 7.11 -17.45 -10.80
C GLY A 153 8.07 -18.20 -9.87
N ILE A 154 9.06 -18.90 -10.43
CA ILE A 154 10.10 -19.60 -9.66
C ILE A 154 10.96 -18.60 -8.88
N VAL A 155 11.39 -17.50 -9.49
CA VAL A 155 12.20 -16.47 -8.81
C VAL A 155 11.45 -15.90 -7.60
N LEU A 156 10.14 -15.64 -7.74
CA LEU A 156 9.31 -15.18 -6.62
C LEU A 156 9.18 -16.26 -5.53
N ARG A 157 8.87 -17.50 -5.91
CA ARG A 157 8.81 -18.63 -4.96
C ARG A 157 10.13 -18.78 -4.19
N ASP A 158 11.26 -18.75 -4.89
CA ASP A 158 12.58 -18.95 -4.29
C ASP A 158 12.91 -17.82 -3.31
N LYS A 159 12.49 -16.58 -3.59
CA LYS A 159 12.58 -15.46 -2.65
C LYS A 159 11.78 -15.74 -1.36
N ILE A 160 10.56 -16.28 -1.48
CA ILE A 160 9.73 -16.66 -0.32
C ILE A 160 10.43 -17.76 0.49
N MET A 161 10.94 -18.80 -0.18
CA MET A 161 11.66 -19.89 0.48
C MET A 161 12.95 -19.42 1.15
N ALA A 162 13.64 -18.41 0.58
CA ALA A 162 14.79 -17.77 1.20
C ALA A 162 14.40 -17.05 2.50
N ASN A 163 13.26 -16.35 2.54
CA ASN A 163 12.75 -15.71 3.76
C ASN A 163 12.40 -16.73 4.86
N LEU A 164 12.03 -17.95 4.49
CA LEU A 164 11.73 -19.05 5.41
C LEU A 164 12.94 -19.91 5.80
N LYS A 165 14.15 -19.60 5.30
CA LYS A 165 15.33 -20.47 5.45
C LYS A 165 15.66 -20.83 6.91
N ALA A 166 15.51 -19.89 7.84
CA ALA A 166 15.78 -20.10 9.27
C ALA A 166 14.65 -20.84 10.02
N HIS A 167 13.51 -21.09 9.38
CA HIS A 167 12.31 -21.68 9.98
C HIS A 167 11.83 -22.92 9.20
N LYS A 168 12.76 -23.56 8.48
CA LYS A 168 12.49 -24.77 7.70
C LYS A 168 12.09 -25.95 8.57
N ASP A 169 12.29 -25.92 9.88
CA ASP A 169 11.81 -26.90 10.85
C ASP A 169 10.31 -26.77 11.10
N LYS A 170 9.75 -25.55 11.08
CA LYS A 170 8.34 -25.26 11.40
C LYS A 170 7.47 -25.07 10.16
N CYS A 171 8.00 -24.43 9.13
CA CYS A 171 7.28 -24.07 7.92
C CYS A 171 7.51 -25.12 6.82
N ALA A 172 6.44 -25.49 6.12
CA ALA A 172 6.48 -26.40 4.99
C ALA A 172 7.23 -25.79 3.81
N GLU A 173 7.78 -26.66 2.97
CA GLU A 173 8.33 -26.25 1.68
C GLU A 173 7.20 -25.85 0.74
N LEU A 174 7.24 -24.60 0.27
CA LEU A 174 6.25 -24.09 -0.67
C LEU A 174 6.68 -24.39 -2.11
N ARG A 175 5.79 -25.03 -2.86
CA ARG A 175 5.94 -25.34 -4.28
C ARG A 175 5.09 -24.36 -5.09
N LEU A 176 5.64 -23.88 -6.21
CA LEU A 176 4.86 -23.11 -7.17
C LEU A 176 3.74 -24.01 -7.71
N SER A 177 2.49 -23.57 -7.54
CA SER A 177 1.30 -24.29 -7.98
C SER A 177 0.74 -23.69 -9.25
N ALA A 178 0.61 -22.37 -9.31
CA ALA A 178 0.08 -21.66 -10.45
C ALA A 178 0.66 -20.23 -10.55
N ILE A 179 0.68 -19.71 -11.77
CA ILE A 179 0.92 -18.29 -12.04
C ILE A 179 -0.46 -17.66 -12.23
N GLU A 180 -0.84 -16.78 -11.32
CA GLU A 180 -2.18 -16.17 -11.33
C GLU A 180 -2.25 -15.00 -12.30
N ASN A 181 -1.22 -14.16 -12.30
CA ASN A 181 -1.17 -12.96 -13.14
C ASN A 181 0.26 -12.44 -13.29
N ILE A 182 0.58 -11.86 -14.46
CA ILE A 182 1.79 -11.09 -14.69
C ILE A 182 1.43 -9.81 -15.44
N LEU A 183 1.72 -8.66 -14.84
CA LEU A 183 1.50 -7.35 -15.42
C LEU A 183 2.82 -6.62 -15.59
N GLU A 184 3.04 -5.96 -16.72
CA GLU A 184 4.17 -5.07 -16.90
C GLU A 184 3.89 -3.73 -16.23
N VAL A 185 4.84 -3.27 -15.42
CA VAL A 185 4.75 -2.01 -14.69
C VAL A 185 5.40 -0.92 -15.55
N THR A 186 4.58 -0.01 -16.04
CA THR A 186 5.04 1.19 -16.74
C THR A 186 5.04 2.37 -15.76
N ASN A 187 6.24 2.87 -15.46
CA ASN A 187 6.40 4.02 -14.58
C ASN A 187 6.27 5.29 -15.41
N THR A 188 5.25 6.11 -15.15
CA THR A 188 4.98 7.34 -15.92
C THR A 188 5.96 8.50 -15.64
N GLY A 189 7.04 8.25 -14.88
CA GLY A 189 7.98 9.31 -14.46
C GLY A 189 9.46 8.94 -14.41
N LYS A 190 9.84 7.67 -14.61
CA LYS A 190 11.27 7.27 -14.72
C LYS A 190 11.56 6.86 -16.16
N LYS A 191 12.68 7.33 -16.71
CA LYS A 191 13.28 6.68 -17.89
C LYS A 191 13.59 5.25 -17.45
N SER A 192 12.88 4.27 -18.00
CA SER A 192 13.25 2.87 -17.83
C SER A 192 14.71 2.71 -18.22
N GLU A 193 15.54 2.14 -17.34
CA GLU A 193 16.89 1.76 -17.74
C GLU A 193 16.79 0.88 -18.99
N LYS A 194 17.56 1.22 -20.01
CA LYS A 194 17.46 0.55 -21.31
C LYS A 194 17.76 -0.94 -21.11
N GLY A 195 16.78 -1.80 -21.40
CA GLY A 195 16.89 -3.24 -21.21
C GLY A 195 16.41 -3.77 -19.86
N VAL A 196 15.91 -2.94 -18.93
CA VAL A 196 15.29 -3.38 -17.68
C VAL A 196 13.77 -3.22 -17.76
N ARG A 197 13.07 -4.34 -17.60
CA ARG A 197 11.60 -4.41 -17.51
C ARG A 197 11.18 -4.67 -16.09
N THR A 198 10.02 -4.17 -15.68
CA THR A 198 9.49 -4.40 -14.33
C THR A 198 8.14 -5.08 -14.44
N PHE A 199 7.95 -6.14 -13.68
CA PHE A 199 6.72 -6.93 -13.67
C PHE A 199 6.15 -6.99 -12.27
N ARG A 200 4.82 -6.98 -12.18
CA ARG A 200 4.09 -7.41 -10.98
C ARG A 200 3.65 -8.84 -11.21
N VAL A 201 4.13 -9.75 -10.37
CA VAL A 201 3.94 -11.19 -10.54
C VAL A 201 3.13 -11.70 -9.36
N SER A 202 2.02 -12.37 -9.65
CA SER A 202 1.18 -13.06 -8.68
C SER A 202 1.26 -14.56 -8.89
N ILE A 203 1.52 -15.31 -7.82
CA ILE A 203 1.60 -16.78 -7.84
C ILE A 203 0.74 -17.40 -6.75
N MET A 204 0.33 -18.63 -6.99
CA MET A 204 -0.18 -19.54 -5.96
C MET A 204 0.89 -20.56 -5.58
N THR A 205 1.05 -20.84 -4.29
CA THR A 205 1.90 -21.93 -3.81
C THR A 205 1.12 -22.96 -3.00
N GLU A 206 1.62 -24.19 -3.01
CA GLU A 206 1.18 -25.29 -2.16
C GLU A 206 2.26 -25.70 -1.17
N PRO A 207 1.91 -26.21 0.03
CA PRO A 207 0.56 -26.36 0.56
C PRO A 207 -0.09 -25.03 0.98
N GLY A 208 -1.41 -25.04 1.18
CA GLY A 208 -2.15 -23.91 1.77
C GLY A 208 -2.75 -22.90 0.78
N ASN A 209 -2.65 -23.14 -0.54
CA ASN A 209 -3.21 -22.30 -1.60
C ASN A 209 -2.89 -20.82 -1.39
N ALA A 210 -1.61 -20.58 -1.18
CA ALA A 210 -1.07 -19.32 -0.74
C ALA A 210 -0.89 -18.36 -1.91
N LEU A 211 -1.56 -17.22 -1.89
CA LEU A 211 -1.47 -16.22 -2.94
C LEU A 211 -0.43 -15.16 -2.58
N PHE A 212 0.67 -15.13 -3.34
CA PHE A 212 1.74 -14.16 -3.17
C PHE A 212 1.84 -13.22 -4.36
N GLU A 213 2.27 -12.00 -4.09
CA GLU A 213 2.49 -10.99 -5.11
C GLU A 213 3.75 -10.19 -4.81
N ALA A 214 4.54 -9.87 -5.84
CA ALA A 214 5.69 -8.99 -5.72
C ALA A 214 6.02 -8.28 -7.02
N THR A 215 6.83 -7.23 -6.91
CA THR A 215 7.46 -6.56 -8.05
C THR A 215 8.79 -7.25 -8.38
N LEU A 216 9.01 -7.61 -9.63
CA LEU A 216 10.25 -8.19 -10.13
C LEU A 216 10.85 -7.29 -11.21
N SER A 217 12.14 -6.98 -11.11
CA SER A 217 12.89 -6.39 -12.23
C SER A 217 13.53 -7.50 -13.04
N PHE A 218 13.43 -7.43 -14.37
CA PHE A 218 14.03 -8.33 -15.32
C PHE A 218 14.99 -7.56 -16.23
N ASP A 219 16.27 -7.92 -16.19
CA ASP A 219 17.29 -7.39 -17.07
C ASP A 219 17.39 -8.28 -18.32
N SER A 220 16.94 -7.75 -19.46
CA SER A 220 16.95 -8.43 -20.76
C SER A 220 18.34 -8.71 -21.31
N THR A 221 19.37 -8.01 -20.81
CA THR A 221 20.76 -8.17 -21.25
C THR A 221 21.39 -9.38 -20.58
N SER A 222 21.12 -9.57 -19.28
CA SER A 222 21.63 -10.71 -18.50
C SER A 222 20.65 -11.88 -18.40
N ASN A 223 19.40 -11.71 -18.85
CA ASN A 223 18.28 -12.64 -18.67
C ASN A 223 18.05 -13.03 -17.20
N LYS A 224 18.24 -12.07 -16.28
CA LYS A 224 18.07 -12.30 -14.84
C LYS A 224 16.93 -11.47 -14.28
N ALA A 225 16.08 -12.14 -13.50
CA ALA A 225 15.08 -11.48 -12.67
C ALA A 225 15.50 -11.41 -11.20
N LYS A 226 15.03 -10.39 -10.51
CA LYS A 226 15.11 -10.28 -9.04
C LYS A 226 13.84 -9.64 -8.49
N VAL A 227 13.41 -10.08 -7.31
CA VAL A 227 12.34 -9.42 -6.56
C VAL A 227 12.86 -8.07 -6.05
N VAL A 228 12.08 -7.02 -6.27
CA VAL A 228 12.32 -5.64 -5.82
C VAL A 228 11.26 -5.30 -4.77
N GLY A 229 11.72 -4.83 -3.62
CA GLY A 229 10.83 -4.50 -2.50
C GLY A 229 10.31 -5.74 -1.77
N GLU A 230 9.11 -5.62 -1.20
CA GLU A 230 8.49 -6.67 -0.40
C GLU A 230 7.65 -7.68 -1.21
N VAL A 231 7.51 -8.89 -0.66
CA VAL A 231 6.56 -9.90 -1.13
C VAL A 231 5.30 -9.86 -0.27
N ALA A 232 4.15 -9.57 -0.88
CA ALA A 232 2.86 -9.50 -0.22
C ALA A 232 2.15 -10.85 -0.22
N ARG A 233 1.47 -11.18 0.89
CA ARG A 233 0.50 -12.28 0.99
C ARG A 233 -0.91 -11.69 0.80
N THR A 234 -1.61 -12.05 -0.27
CA THR A 234 -2.85 -11.36 -0.70
C THR A 234 -4.14 -12.03 -0.21
N ASN A 235 -4.08 -13.30 0.21
CA ASN A 235 -5.20 -13.99 0.86
C ASN A 235 -4.97 -14.25 2.35
N MET A 236 -6.06 -14.50 3.08
CA MET A 236 -6.01 -14.81 4.50
C MET A 236 -5.17 -16.06 4.77
N TYR A 237 -4.40 -16.02 5.86
CA TYR A 237 -3.52 -17.09 6.31
C TYR A 237 -3.75 -17.46 7.80
N ARG A 238 -4.86 -16.97 8.39
CA ARG A 238 -5.26 -17.34 9.75
C ARG A 238 -5.43 -18.86 9.83
N GLY A 239 -4.83 -19.47 10.85
CA GLY A 239 -4.83 -20.93 11.01
C GLY A 239 -3.83 -21.69 10.15
N GLN A 240 -3.10 -21.03 9.23
CA GLN A 240 -2.04 -21.66 8.44
C GLN A 240 -0.64 -21.46 9.04
N ALA A 241 -0.42 -20.39 9.81
CA ALA A 241 0.91 -19.94 10.22
C ALA A 241 1.10 -19.86 11.74
N GLU A 242 0.28 -20.56 12.54
CA GLU A 242 0.26 -20.43 14.01
C GLU A 242 1.50 -21.03 14.72
N CYS A 243 2.32 -21.79 14.01
CA CYS A 243 3.61 -22.30 14.48
C CYS A 243 4.71 -21.23 14.52
N VAL A 244 4.47 -20.04 13.97
CA VAL A 244 5.38 -18.89 14.04
C VAL A 244 4.67 -17.67 14.66
N PHE A 245 5.35 -16.98 15.57
CA PHE A 245 4.80 -15.83 16.29
C PHE A 245 5.20 -14.49 15.67
N THR A 246 6.28 -14.46 14.88
CA THR A 246 6.78 -13.27 14.20
C THR A 246 5.82 -12.84 13.08
N PRO A 247 5.18 -11.65 13.17
CA PRO A 247 4.20 -11.20 12.19
C PRO A 247 4.70 -11.23 10.74
N GLU A 248 5.96 -10.84 10.51
CA GLU A 248 6.59 -10.77 9.20
C GLU A 248 6.76 -12.17 8.58
N LEU A 249 7.01 -13.19 9.40
CA LEU A 249 7.17 -14.57 8.95
C LEU A 249 5.82 -15.29 8.77
N ARG A 250 4.82 -14.93 9.57
CA ARG A 250 3.48 -15.52 9.52
C ARG A 250 2.85 -15.41 8.13
N ARG A 251 3.11 -14.32 7.40
CA ARG A 251 2.57 -14.11 6.05
C ARG A 251 3.13 -15.10 5.01
N TYR A 252 4.30 -15.68 5.27
CA TYR A 252 4.95 -16.65 4.38
C TYR A 252 4.73 -18.10 4.82
N CYS A 253 4.68 -18.36 6.12
CA CYS A 253 4.71 -19.72 6.66
C CYS A 253 3.40 -20.48 6.41
N TYR A 254 3.53 -21.74 6.03
CA TYR A 254 2.49 -22.75 6.20
C TYR A 254 3.02 -23.80 7.18
N CYS A 255 2.31 -24.07 8.28
CA CYS A 255 2.82 -24.95 9.32
C CYS A 255 2.89 -26.40 8.87
N LYS A 256 4.05 -27.03 9.06
CA LYS A 256 4.30 -28.41 8.61
C LYS A 256 3.28 -29.42 9.12
N HIS A 257 2.86 -29.29 10.38
CA HIS A 257 1.89 -30.22 10.99
C HIS A 257 0.49 -30.15 10.34
N LEU A 258 0.21 -29.14 9.50
CA LEU A 258 -1.02 -29.02 8.74
C LEU A 258 -0.93 -29.70 7.36
N SER A 259 0.29 -29.93 6.88
CA SER A 259 0.53 -30.72 5.67
C SER A 259 0.20 -32.17 6.00
N LYS A 260 -0.88 -32.70 5.45
CA LYS A 260 -1.09 -34.15 5.42
C LYS A 260 0.00 -34.73 4.50
N GLU A 261 0.78 -35.67 5.03
CA GLU A 261 1.71 -36.47 4.23
C GLU A 261 0.97 -37.17 3.08
#